data_AF-A0A1U8PKD0-F1
#
_entry.id   AF-A0A1U8PKD0-F1
#
_cell.length_a   1.000
_cell.length_b   1.000
_cell.length_c   1.000
_cell.angle_alpha   90.00
_cell.angle_beta   90.00
_cell.angle_gamma   90.00
#
_symmetry.space_group_name_H-M   'P 1'
#
loop_
_entity.id
_entity.type
_entity.pdbx_description
1 polymer ?
#
loop_
_entity_poly.entity_id
_entity_poly.type
_entity_poly.pdbx_seq_one_letter_code
_entity_poly.pdbx_strand_id
1 'polypeptide(L)'
;MVEAAMADTCGNKNKRFNIGAGKANGAGAGDGDDTEDEECDVEVWDRLRYSFKKAQAVLDQNRELIKKVKENHQSKIPDNLVKNVGLIRQINGNISKVVEIYSGLSVNFSDTVRQRKKIGNRKVENRRS
;
A
#
# COMPACT_ATOMS: atom_id res chain seq x y z
N MET A 1 -23.29 0.28 46.51
CA MET A 1 -23.46 -0.07 45.10
C MET A 1 -22.93 1.09 44.27
N VAL A 2 -21.61 1.08 44.08
CA VAL A 2 -20.89 0.92 42.80
C VAL A 2 -20.66 2.26 42.11
N GLU A 3 -19.54 2.91 42.47
CA GLU A 3 -18.86 3.85 41.58
C GLU A 3 -18.41 3.11 40.32
N ALA A 4 -18.73 3.65 39.15
CA ALA A 4 -18.12 3.27 37.89
C ALA A 4 -18.18 4.45 36.91
N ALA A 5 -17.29 5.43 37.09
CA ALA A 5 -16.92 6.33 35.99
C ALA A 5 -15.91 5.57 35.12
N MET A 6 -16.39 5.02 34.00
CA MET A 6 -15.56 4.31 33.04
C MET A 6 -14.80 5.29 32.14
N ALA A 7 -13.55 4.94 31.88
CA ALA A 7 -12.46 5.74 31.32
C ALA A 7 -12.59 6.07 29.83
N ASP A 8 -12.28 7.31 29.47
CA ASP A 8 -11.82 7.68 28.12
C ASP A 8 -10.32 7.98 28.17
N THR A 9 -9.52 6.99 27.75
CA THR A 9 -8.09 7.18 27.50
C THR A 9 -7.88 7.31 26.00
N CYS A 10 -7.85 8.55 25.51
CA CYS A 10 -7.26 8.87 24.23
C CYS A 10 -5.73 8.73 24.37
N GLY A 11 -5.14 7.81 23.60
CA GLY A 11 -3.71 7.56 23.61
C GLY A 11 -3.28 6.84 22.33
N ASN A 12 -3.35 7.54 21.20
CA ASN A 12 -2.86 7.07 19.91
C ASN A 12 -1.34 6.84 19.97
N LYS A 13 -0.91 5.58 20.15
CA LYS A 13 0.50 5.19 20.15
C LYS A 13 0.97 4.99 18.71
N ASN A 14 1.43 6.06 18.07
CA ASN A 14 2.27 5.95 16.86
C ASN A 14 3.57 5.24 17.24
N LYS A 15 3.59 3.91 17.13
CA LYS A 15 4.79 3.10 17.33
C LYS A 15 5.68 3.24 16.09
N ARG A 16 6.63 4.17 16.16
CA ARG A 16 7.78 4.24 15.24
C ARG A 16 8.48 2.87 15.29
N PHE A 17 8.48 2.14 14.18
CA PHE A 17 9.26 0.92 14.06
C PHE A 17 10.74 1.32 13.95
N ASN A 18 11.51 0.92 14.95
CA ASN A 18 12.95 1.08 15.02
C ASN A 18 13.58 -0.17 14.38
N ILE A 19 14.14 -0.05 13.16
CA ILE A 19 14.92 -1.14 12.56
C ILE A 19 16.32 -1.07 13.18
N GLY A 20 16.64 -2.14 13.90
CA GLY A 20 17.79 -2.21 14.78
C GLY A 20 19.12 -2.24 14.06
N ALA A 21 20.08 -1.53 14.65
CA ALA A 21 21.50 -1.74 14.43
C ALA A 21 21.89 -3.14 14.94
N GLY A 22 22.47 -3.96 14.07
CA GLY A 22 23.15 -5.21 14.41
C GLY A 22 24.49 -5.26 13.68
N LYS A 23 25.58 -5.01 14.41
CA LYS A 23 26.96 -5.07 13.94
C LYS A 23 27.58 -6.41 14.36
N ALA A 24 28.13 -7.19 13.43
CA ALA A 24 29.19 -8.16 13.69
C ALA A 24 29.95 -8.56 12.40
N ASN A 25 31.14 -7.95 12.27
CA ASN A 25 32.37 -8.23 11.52
C ASN A 25 32.50 -9.45 10.58
N GLY A 26 32.97 -9.18 9.35
CA GLY A 26 33.66 -10.14 8.46
C GLY A 26 34.47 -9.38 7.41
N ALA A 27 35.80 -9.50 7.46
CA ALA A 27 36.74 -8.82 6.57
C ALA A 27 36.77 -9.45 5.17
N GLY A 28 36.76 -8.62 4.11
CA GLY A 28 36.96 -9.02 2.73
C GLY A 28 36.92 -7.80 1.81
N ALA A 29 38.06 -7.49 1.18
CA ALA A 29 38.30 -6.30 0.36
C ALA A 29 37.57 -6.35 -1.00
N GLY A 30 37.06 -5.20 -1.45
CA GLY A 30 36.55 -5.03 -2.82
C GLY A 30 35.58 -3.87 -3.02
N ASP A 31 36.13 -2.66 -3.15
CA ASP A 31 35.75 -1.59 -4.10
C ASP A 31 34.27 -1.13 -4.20
N GLY A 32 33.97 -0.01 -3.52
CA GLY A 32 33.12 1.06 -4.06
C GLY A 32 31.60 0.90 -4.05
N ASP A 33 30.98 0.66 -2.88
CA ASP A 33 29.55 0.91 -2.70
C ASP A 33 29.38 2.30 -2.04
N ASP A 34 29.17 3.33 -2.87
CA ASP A 34 28.72 4.67 -2.44
C ASP A 34 27.29 4.50 -1.86
N THR A 35 27.17 4.01 -0.63
CA THR A 35 25.92 3.95 0.16
C THR A 35 25.51 5.35 0.64
N GLU A 36 25.37 6.29 -0.28
CA GLU A 36 24.91 7.65 -0.02
C GLU A 36 23.79 7.99 -1.01
N ASP A 37 22.60 7.42 -0.79
CA ASP A 37 21.30 7.95 -1.21
C ASP A 37 20.18 7.10 -0.54
N GLU A 38 20.30 6.79 0.76
CA GLU A 38 19.21 6.21 1.58
C GLU A 38 18.18 7.25 2.04
N GLU A 39 18.15 8.43 1.43
CA GLU A 39 16.95 9.28 1.45
C GLU A 39 15.94 8.65 0.50
N CYS A 40 15.30 7.57 0.96
CA CYS A 40 14.26 6.90 0.20
C CYS A 40 13.14 7.91 -0.03
N ASP A 41 13.16 8.49 -1.23
CA ASP A 41 12.38 9.65 -1.65
C ASP A 41 10.96 9.59 -1.09
N VAL A 42 10.70 10.48 -0.13
CA VAL A 42 9.46 10.54 0.64
C VAL A 42 8.25 10.59 -0.30
N GLU A 43 8.41 11.22 -1.46
CA GLU A 43 7.38 11.32 -2.50
C GLU A 43 6.99 9.95 -3.08
N VAL A 44 7.96 9.04 -3.30
CA VAL A 44 7.69 7.68 -3.79
C VAL A 44 6.93 6.88 -2.75
N TRP A 45 7.33 6.98 -1.48
CA TRP A 45 6.63 6.32 -0.38
C TRP A 45 5.21 6.82 -0.19
N ASP A 46 4.99 8.13 -0.31
CA ASP A 46 3.67 8.72 -0.22
C ASP A 46 2.76 8.26 -1.36
N ARG A 47 3.29 8.15 -2.58
CA ARG A 47 2.55 7.62 -3.73
C ARG A 47 2.19 6.15 -3.58
N LEU A 48 3.13 5.33 -3.08
CA LEU A 48 2.89 3.92 -2.73
C LEU A 48 1.77 3.82 -1.69
N ARG A 49 1.91 4.53 -0.57
CA ARG A 49 0.93 4.55 0.52
C ARG A 49 -0.46 4.98 0.02
N TYR A 50 -0.54 6.03 -0.78
CA TYR A 50 -1.80 6.52 -1.34
C TYR A 50 -2.47 5.46 -2.24
N SER A 51 -1.69 4.85 -3.13
CA SER A 51 -2.21 3.83 -4.06
C SER A 51 -2.73 2.61 -3.31
N PHE A 52 -2.03 2.16 -2.26
CA PHE A 52 -2.50 1.08 -1.40
C PHE A 52 -3.79 1.43 -0.67
N LYS A 53 -3.89 2.63 -0.07
CA LYS A 53 -5.14 3.08 0.57
C LYS A 53 -6.31 3.11 -0.40
N LYS A 54 -6.07 3.54 -1.64
CA LYS A 54 -7.10 3.56 -2.69
C LYS A 54 -7.55 2.14 -3.06
N ALA A 55 -6.63 1.21 -3.25
CA ALA A 55 -6.96 -0.19 -3.52
C ALA A 55 -7.72 -0.82 -2.35
N GLN A 56 -7.29 -0.57 -1.11
CA GLN A 56 -7.97 -1.03 0.10
C GLN A 56 -9.41 -0.52 0.17
N ALA A 57 -9.64 0.78 -0.05
CA ALA A 57 -10.99 1.34 -0.03
C ALA A 57 -11.92 0.67 -1.05
N VAL A 58 -11.42 0.32 -2.23
CA VAL A 58 -12.20 -0.41 -3.25
C VAL A 58 -12.47 -1.86 -2.82
N LEU A 59 -11.51 -2.52 -2.18
CA LEU A 59 -11.69 -3.87 -1.64
C LEU A 59 -12.63 -3.92 -0.43
N ASP A 60 -12.62 -2.89 0.41
CA ASP A 60 -13.57 -2.74 1.51
C ASP A 60 -15.01 -2.59 0.98
N GLN A 61 -15.19 -1.89 -0.14
CA GLN A 61 -16.48 -1.86 -0.83
C GLN A 61 -16.89 -3.27 -1.32
N ASN A 62 -15.95 -4.07 -1.85
CA ASN A 62 -16.25 -5.45 -2.23
C ASN A 62 -16.68 -6.30 -1.03
N ARG A 63 -16.07 -6.09 0.14
CA ARG A 63 -16.46 -6.79 1.38
C ARG A 63 -17.93 -6.52 1.71
N GLU A 64 -18.37 -5.27 1.65
CA GLU A 64 -19.77 -4.91 1.92
C GLU A 64 -20.73 -5.42 0.84
N LEU A 65 -20.33 -5.40 -0.43
CA LEU A 65 -21.14 -5.97 -1.52
C LEU A 65 -21.32 -7.49 -1.37
N ILE A 66 -20.26 -8.22 -1.02
CA ILE A 66 -20.31 -9.67 -0.76
C ILE A 66 -21.22 -9.97 0.43
N LYS A 67 -21.14 -9.15 1.49
CA LYS A 67 -22.05 -9.26 2.64
C LYS A 67 -23.52 -9.13 2.20
N LYS A 68 -23.85 -8.15 1.37
CA LYS A 68 -25.20 -7.98 0.81
C LYS A 68 -25.63 -9.17 -0.07
N VAL A 69 -24.73 -9.70 -0.91
CA VAL A 69 -25.00 -10.91 -1.70
C VAL A 69 -25.36 -12.10 -0.80
N LYS A 70 -24.62 -12.26 0.31
CA LYS A 70 -24.87 -13.29 1.31
C LYS A 70 -26.23 -13.10 2.00
N GLU A 71 -26.55 -11.88 2.44
CA GLU A 71 -27.84 -11.54 3.05
C GLU A 71 -29.02 -11.84 2.10
N ASN A 72 -28.90 -11.44 0.83
CA ASN A 72 -29.88 -11.75 -0.20
C ASN A 72 -30.07 -13.26 -0.37
N HIS A 73 -28.98 -14.03 -0.41
CA HIS A 73 -29.04 -15.49 -0.51
C HIS A 73 -29.72 -16.14 0.70
N GLN A 74 -29.41 -15.67 1.91
CA GLN A 74 -30.02 -16.15 3.15
C GLN A 74 -31.51 -15.84 3.23
N SER A 75 -31.95 -14.69 2.71
CA SER A 75 -33.37 -14.30 2.70
C SER A 75 -34.25 -15.23 1.87
N LYS A 76 -33.68 -15.90 0.84
CA LYS A 76 -34.39 -16.74 -0.13
C LYS A 76 -35.53 -16.03 -0.88
N ILE A 77 -35.58 -14.70 -0.83
CA ILE A 77 -36.57 -13.89 -1.56
C ILE A 77 -36.11 -13.80 -3.03
N PRO A 78 -36.90 -14.28 -4.01
CA PRO A 78 -36.52 -14.31 -5.42
C PRO A 78 -36.03 -12.96 -5.96
N ASP A 79 -36.73 -11.87 -5.62
CA ASP A 79 -36.36 -10.52 -6.06
C ASP A 79 -34.99 -10.07 -5.55
N ASN A 80 -34.59 -10.50 -4.35
CA ASN A 80 -33.28 -10.18 -3.79
C ASN A 80 -32.18 -11.00 -4.45
N LEU A 81 -32.46 -12.23 -4.87
CA LEU A 81 -31.51 -13.05 -5.62
C LEU A 81 -31.20 -12.44 -6.98
N VAL A 82 -32.20 -11.87 -7.67
CA VAL A 82 -31.98 -11.16 -8.95
C VAL A 82 -31.01 -9.98 -8.78
N LYS A 83 -31.10 -9.25 -7.64
CA LYS A 83 -30.17 -8.14 -7.33
C LYS A 83 -28.71 -8.60 -7.17
N ASN A 84 -28.45 -9.86 -6.84
CA ASN A 84 -27.09 -10.38 -6.71
C ASN A 84 -26.29 -10.27 -8.01
N VAL A 85 -26.94 -10.38 -9.17
CA VAL A 85 -26.29 -10.19 -10.47
C VAL A 85 -25.69 -8.78 -10.57
N GLY A 86 -26.44 -7.77 -10.14
CA GLY A 86 -25.97 -6.38 -10.10
C GLY A 86 -24.82 -6.18 -9.11
N LEU A 87 -24.92 -6.76 -7.91
CA LEU A 87 -23.86 -6.69 -6.91
C LEU A 87 -22.57 -7.37 -7.38
N ILE A 88 -22.65 -8.55 -8.00
CA ILE A 88 -21.49 -9.26 -8.55
C ILE A 88 -20.86 -8.48 -9.70
N ARG A 89 -21.65 -7.84 -10.57
CA ARG A 89 -21.12 -6.93 -11.61
C ARG A 89 -20.34 -5.76 -11.00
N GLN A 90 -20.84 -5.18 -9.91
CA GLN A 90 -20.12 -4.12 -9.19
C GLN A 90 -18.81 -4.62 -8.58
N ILE A 91 -18.81 -5.81 -7.98
CA ILE A 91 -17.59 -6.46 -7.45
C ILE A 91 -16.55 -6.62 -8.57
N ASN A 92 -16.96 -7.15 -9.73
CA ASN A 92 -16.06 -7.33 -10.86
C ASN A 92 -15.49 -6.00 -11.37
N GLY A 93 -16.33 -4.96 -11.47
CA GLY A 93 -15.87 -3.62 -11.83
C GLY A 93 -14.86 -3.04 -10.83
N ASN A 94 -15.05 -3.31 -9.54
CA ASN A 94 -14.09 -2.92 -8.51
C ASN A 94 -12.77 -3.69 -8.61
N ILE A 95 -12.78 -4.98 -8.98
CA ILE A 95 -11.54 -5.72 -9.27
C ILE A 95 -10.79 -5.09 -10.45
N SER A 96 -11.48 -4.70 -11.52
CA SER A 96 -10.85 -3.98 -12.63
C SER A 96 -10.19 -2.67 -12.17
N LYS A 97 -10.83 -1.90 -11.29
CA LYS A 97 -10.24 -0.68 -10.71
C LYS A 97 -9.01 -0.98 -9.85
N VAL A 98 -9.03 -2.07 -9.08
CA VAL A 98 -7.86 -2.48 -8.28
C VAL A 98 -6.68 -2.82 -9.20
N VAL A 99 -6.91 -3.53 -10.29
CA VAL A 99 -5.89 -3.82 -11.31
C VAL A 99 -5.34 -2.52 -11.92
N GLU A 100 -6.21 -1.56 -12.25
CA GLU A 100 -5.81 -0.25 -12.78
C GLU A 100 -4.90 0.51 -11.78
N ILE A 101 -5.26 0.54 -10.49
CA ILE A 101 -4.47 1.20 -9.44
C ILE A 101 -3.07 0.59 -9.38
N TYR A 102 -2.96 -0.75 -9.38
CA TYR A 102 -1.67 -1.42 -9.29
C TYR A 102 -0.84 -1.29 -10.57
N SER A 103 -1.48 -1.32 -11.75
CA SER A 103 -0.80 -1.07 -13.02
C SER A 103 -0.22 0.34 -13.06
N GLY A 104 -1.02 1.35 -12.71
CA GLY A 104 -0.56 2.72 -12.59
C GLY A 104 0.59 2.85 -11.59
N LEU A 105 0.50 2.20 -10.43
CA LEU A 105 1.56 2.20 -9.43
C LEU A 105 2.87 1.60 -9.97
N SER A 106 2.80 0.46 -10.65
CA SER A 106 3.96 -0.23 -11.21
C SER A 106 4.68 0.60 -12.27
N VAL A 107 3.94 1.26 -13.16
CA VAL A 107 4.51 2.15 -14.18
C VAL A 107 5.21 3.34 -13.52
N ASN A 108 4.52 4.02 -12.62
CA ASN A 108 5.05 5.19 -11.92
C ASN A 108 6.32 4.86 -11.13
N PHE A 109 6.33 3.74 -10.41
CA PHE A 109 7.50 3.29 -9.67
C PHE A 109 8.68 2.98 -10.61
N SER A 110 8.43 2.26 -11.70
CA SER A 110 9.44 1.92 -12.71
C SER A 110 10.05 3.17 -13.36
N ASP A 111 9.23 4.18 -13.61
CA ASP A 111 9.68 5.48 -14.12
C ASP A 111 10.59 6.19 -13.13
N THR A 112 10.21 6.26 -11.86
CA THR A 112 11.04 6.91 -10.84
C THR A 112 12.40 6.22 -10.68
N VAL A 113 12.43 4.88 -10.62
CA VAL A 113 13.68 4.10 -10.53
C VAL A 113 14.57 4.37 -11.75
N ARG A 114 13.99 4.38 -12.96
CA ARG A 114 14.72 4.68 -14.20
C ARG A 114 15.31 6.09 -14.20
N GLN A 115 14.57 7.08 -13.69
CA GLN A 115 15.07 8.46 -13.61
C GLN A 115 16.24 8.57 -12.63
N ARG A 116 16.17 7.93 -11.46
CA ARG A 116 17.29 7.92 -10.50
C ARG A 116 18.56 7.31 -11.08
N LYS A 117 18.43 6.18 -11.78
CA LYS A 117 19.58 5.54 -12.46
C LYS A 117 20.27 6.49 -13.45
N LYS A 118 19.49 7.26 -14.22
CA LYS A 118 20.06 8.27 -15.16
C LYS A 118 20.76 9.42 -14.44
N ILE A 119 20.23 9.87 -13.30
CA ILE A 119 20.85 10.93 -12.50
C ILE A 119 22.17 10.45 -11.90
N GLY A 120 22.18 9.24 -11.32
CA GLY A 120 23.40 8.62 -10.79
C GLY A 120 24.50 8.50 -11.84
N ASN A 121 24.17 8.00 -13.03
CA ASN A 121 25.13 7.87 -14.13
C ASN A 121 25.73 9.23 -14.56
N ARG A 122 24.92 10.29 -14.66
CA ARG A 122 25.41 11.64 -15.00
C ARG A 122 26.35 12.22 -13.93
N LYS A 123 26.06 11.98 -12.65
CA LYS A 123 26.94 12.41 -11.54
C LYS A 123 28.30 11.70 -11.62
N VAL A 124 28.34 10.43 -11.99
CA VAL A 124 29.59 9.66 -12.13
C VAL A 124 30.43 10.15 -13.31
N GLU A 125 29.82 10.45 -14.45
CA GLU A 125 30.51 10.98 -15.63
C GLU A 125 31.13 12.35 -15.37
N ASN A 126 30.39 13.23 -14.68
CA ASN A 126 30.86 14.57 -14.33
C ASN A 126 31.95 14.60 -13.24
N ARG A 127 32.11 13.51 -12.46
CA ARG A 127 33.22 13.33 -11.50
C ARG A 127 34.51 12.82 -12.16
N ARG A 128 34.45 12.33 -13.40
CA ARG A 128 35.58 11.72 -14.13
C ARG A 128 36.23 12.64 -15.17
N SER A 129 35.66 13.82 -15.41
CA SER A 129 36.21 14.88 -16.29
C SER A 129 36.86 15.97 -15.45
#